data_AF-A0A8X6QP12-F1
#
_entry.id   AF-A0A8X6QP12-F1
#
_cell.length_a   1.000
_cell.length_b   1.000
_cell.length_c   1.000
_cell.angle_alpha   90.00
_cell.angle_beta   90.00
_cell.angle_gamma   90.00
#
_symmetry.space_group_name_H-M   'P 1'
#
loop_
_entity.id
_entity.type
_entity.pdbx_description
1 polymer ?
#
loop_
_entity_poly.entity_id
_entity_poly.type
_entity_poly.pdbx_seq_one_letter_code
_entity_poly.pdbx_strand_id
1 'polypeptide(L)'
;MELNREHFRAIIFHNFRRGLSRQECFDELNSLYSDKAPSYSTVKNWYNEFNRGRCSIQDESRAGRPKSVVVPEKINAVRELIKQDRHVTYREIEAFLDISMTSINKILHEHLSVKKICSRWIPHNLTNAQKKARVDWCKEMLEKYIQGTSKAVYNIYTGDESWIYAYEPETKQQSTVWVFQDEAKPTKVVRGRSTSKQMIACFFGINGHVATVALEQRRTVNSEWYTTICLPEVRIVRGWDWSKLSIFTELRQLSITDVSMKRLSVDFKPNITKKLKVLMLSWCSIKKFRANEFEEFKDLEIFTASHDEISEIKRTMFSRPSSLKQISFEYNKISRIPEDMFEDMSDLMFINLSHNLISVVPQNAFRSVIEHLTYFYLQDNPIKCDCLIHWLTFKKIPNFYGICESPKKFHGRNIATLRPQEFRC
;
A
#
# COMPACT_ATOMS: atom_id res chain seq x y z
N MET A 1 -3.30 76.74 42.19
CA MET A 1 -4.29 75.80 41.64
C MET A 1 -4.31 75.99 40.13
N GLU A 2 -4.12 74.93 39.33
CA GLU A 2 -4.20 75.07 37.87
C GLU A 2 -5.66 75.07 37.41
N LEU A 3 -6.12 76.20 36.87
CA LEU A 3 -7.46 76.32 36.31
C LEU A 3 -7.45 75.81 34.87
N ASN A 4 -8.35 74.88 34.55
CA ASN A 4 -8.54 74.38 33.19
C ASN A 4 -9.73 75.10 32.53
N ARG A 5 -10.01 74.75 31.27
CA ARG A 5 -11.09 75.40 30.50
C ARG A 5 -12.47 75.21 31.13
N GLU A 6 -12.74 74.08 31.78
CA GLU A 6 -14.02 73.81 32.43
C GLU A 6 -14.19 74.64 33.70
N HIS A 7 -13.10 74.85 34.46
CA HIS A 7 -13.12 75.73 35.63
C HIS A 7 -13.48 77.18 35.24
N PHE A 8 -12.89 77.71 34.17
CA PHE A 8 -13.27 79.04 33.67
C PHE A 8 -14.73 79.11 33.21
N ARG A 9 -15.25 78.06 32.56
CA ARG A 9 -16.68 77.99 32.17
C ARG A 9 -17.61 77.98 33.39
N ALA A 10 -17.23 77.31 34.47
CA ALA A 10 -17.98 77.30 35.73
C ALA A 10 -17.99 78.70 36.38
N ILE A 11 -16.87 79.42 36.38
CA ILE A 11 -16.80 80.81 36.89
C ILE A 11 -17.65 81.75 36.03
N ILE A 12 -17.60 81.62 34.69
CA ILE A 12 -18.44 82.39 33.77
C ILE A 12 -19.94 82.12 34.06
N PHE A 13 -20.33 80.87 34.31
CA PHE A 13 -21.71 80.53 34.67
C PHE A 13 -22.12 81.12 36.03
N HIS A 14 -21.23 81.09 37.01
CA HIS A 14 -21.45 81.71 38.31
C HIS A 14 -21.69 83.22 38.17
N ASN A 15 -20.85 83.91 37.41
CA ASN A 15 -21.00 85.35 37.17
C ASN A 15 -22.26 85.70 36.35
N PHE A 16 -22.64 84.85 35.39
CA PHE A 16 -23.91 84.98 34.68
C PHE A 16 -25.11 84.86 35.64
N ARG A 17 -25.07 83.92 36.60
CA ARG A 17 -26.11 83.77 37.63
C ARG A 17 -26.15 84.93 38.64
N ARG A 18 -25.01 85.60 38.88
CA ARG A 18 -24.92 86.82 39.70
C ARG A 18 -25.49 88.06 39.01
N GLY A 19 -25.82 87.99 37.72
CA GLY A 19 -26.36 89.11 36.95
C GLY A 19 -25.32 90.10 36.44
N LEU A 20 -24.03 89.74 36.45
CA LEU A 20 -22.97 90.56 35.87
C LEU A 20 -23.09 90.62 34.35
N SER A 21 -22.71 91.76 33.76
CA SER A 21 -22.63 91.89 32.31
C SER A 21 -21.42 91.12 31.75
N ARG A 22 -21.45 90.86 30.44
CA ARG A 22 -20.37 90.15 29.73
C ARG A 22 -19.01 90.84 29.88
N GLN A 23 -19.02 92.18 29.90
CA GLN A 23 -17.82 92.99 30.04
C GLN A 23 -17.28 92.93 31.46
N GLU A 24 -18.13 93.11 32.46
CA GLU A 24 -17.74 93.00 33.88
C GLU A 24 -17.19 91.61 34.22
N CYS A 25 -17.80 90.54 33.69
CA CYS A 25 -17.31 89.19 33.89
C CYS A 25 -15.93 88.96 33.24
N PHE A 26 -15.66 89.58 32.08
CA PHE A 26 -14.35 89.49 31.43
C PHE A 26 -13.31 90.30 32.20
N ASP A 27 -13.65 91.51 32.63
CA ASP A 27 -12.76 92.38 33.39
C ASP A 27 -12.39 91.74 34.75
N GLU A 28 -13.35 91.08 35.43
CA GLU A 28 -13.10 90.33 36.66
C GLU A 28 -12.15 89.14 36.42
N LEU A 29 -12.41 88.33 35.39
CA LEU A 29 -11.56 87.19 35.04
C LEU A 29 -10.15 87.63 34.62
N ASN A 30 -10.04 88.72 33.85
CA ASN A 30 -8.76 89.24 33.38
C ASN A 30 -7.97 89.91 34.52
N SER A 31 -8.65 90.60 35.45
CA SER A 31 -8.02 91.18 36.64
C SER A 31 -7.48 90.12 37.61
N LEU A 32 -8.16 88.97 37.73
CA LEU A 32 -7.76 87.91 38.66
C LEU A 32 -6.78 86.90 38.06
N TYR A 33 -6.86 86.64 36.75
CA TYR A 33 -6.15 85.54 36.11
C TYR A 33 -5.29 85.95 34.90
N SER A 34 -5.32 87.22 34.49
CA SER A 34 -4.46 87.82 33.46
C SER A 34 -4.33 86.92 32.22
N ASP A 35 -3.12 86.48 31.90
CA ASP A 35 -2.70 85.66 30.77
C ASP A 35 -3.35 84.27 30.72
N LYS A 36 -3.90 83.78 31.84
CA LYS A 36 -4.65 82.51 31.89
C LYS A 36 -6.15 82.70 31.71
N ALA A 37 -6.66 83.93 31.69
CA ALA A 37 -8.07 84.21 31.53
C ALA A 37 -8.57 83.84 30.12
N PRO A 38 -9.82 83.36 30.00
CA PRO A 38 -10.43 83.12 28.69
C PRO A 38 -10.62 84.44 27.94
N SER A 39 -10.44 84.41 26.61
CA SER A 39 -10.67 85.59 25.76
C SER A 39 -12.11 86.12 25.91
N TYR A 40 -12.30 87.43 25.67
CA TYR A 40 -13.62 88.05 25.68
C TYR A 40 -14.61 87.32 24.75
N SER A 41 -14.16 86.86 23.58
CA SER A 41 -14.96 86.06 22.64
C SER A 41 -15.46 84.76 23.26
N THR A 42 -14.63 84.10 24.07
CA THR A 42 -15.03 82.89 24.81
C THR A 42 -16.10 83.21 25.85
N VAL A 43 -15.92 84.27 26.65
CA VAL A 43 -16.91 84.71 27.65
C VAL A 43 -18.24 85.06 26.97
N LYS A 44 -18.21 85.84 25.89
CA LYS A 44 -19.38 86.22 25.09
C LYS A 44 -20.12 84.99 24.53
N ASN A 45 -19.40 84.01 23.98
CA ASN A 45 -20.00 82.80 23.44
C ASN A 45 -20.69 81.98 24.53
N TRP A 46 -20.06 81.80 25.69
CA TRP A 46 -20.66 81.09 26.81
C TRP A 46 -21.88 81.82 27.39
N TYR A 47 -21.85 83.15 27.48
CA TYR A 47 -23.04 83.92 27.85
C TYR A 47 -24.20 83.76 26.86
N ASN A 48 -23.92 83.69 25.56
CA ASN A 48 -24.95 83.43 24.56
C ASN A 48 -25.53 82.01 24.70
N GLU A 49 -24.68 81.02 24.98
CA GLU A 49 -25.10 79.64 25.20
C GLU A 49 -25.94 79.48 26.49
N PHE A 50 -25.59 80.18 27.57
CA PHE A 50 -26.40 80.18 28.79
C PHE A 50 -27.74 80.89 28.62
N ASN A 51 -27.78 82.00 27.85
CA ASN A 51 -29.05 82.63 27.46
C ASN A 51 -29.93 81.73 26.58
N ARG A 52 -29.33 80.78 25.84
CA ARG A 52 -30.04 79.75 25.06
C ARG A 52 -30.48 78.53 25.91
N GLY A 53 -30.28 78.57 27.22
CA GLY A 53 -30.71 77.52 28.16
C GLY A 53 -29.74 76.35 28.31
N ARG A 54 -28.49 76.46 27.84
CA ARG A 54 -27.49 75.40 28.01
C ARG A 54 -27.16 75.20 29.49
N CYS A 55 -27.29 73.96 29.97
CA CYS A 55 -27.02 73.59 31.37
C CYS A 55 -25.70 72.81 31.58
N SER A 56 -24.94 72.53 30.51
CA SER A 56 -23.67 71.78 30.57
C SER A 56 -22.47 72.65 30.21
N ILE A 57 -21.41 72.56 31.01
CA ILE A 57 -20.10 73.21 30.80
C ILE A 57 -19.13 72.37 29.97
N GLN A 58 -19.50 71.14 29.61
CA GLN A 58 -18.67 70.22 28.81
C GLN A 58 -18.78 70.54 27.31
N ASP A 59 -17.74 70.18 26.54
CA ASP A 59 -17.74 70.30 25.08
C ASP A 59 -18.67 69.25 24.43
N GLU A 60 -19.37 69.63 23.36
CA GLU A 60 -20.18 68.68 22.58
C GLU A 60 -19.30 67.80 21.67
N SER A 61 -19.76 66.58 21.39
CA SER A 61 -19.06 65.63 20.52
C SER A 61 -18.95 66.17 19.10
N ARG A 62 -17.72 66.30 18.58
CA ARG A 62 -17.45 66.71 17.19
C ARG A 62 -17.39 65.49 16.27
N ALA A 63 -17.99 65.58 15.08
CA ALA A 63 -17.86 64.54 14.05
C ALA A 63 -16.43 64.53 13.46
N GLY A 64 -15.72 63.42 13.60
CA GLY A 64 -14.40 63.21 13.01
C GLY A 64 -14.45 62.73 11.55
N ARG A 65 -13.34 62.88 10.82
CA ARG A 65 -13.13 62.39 9.44
C ARG A 65 -13.35 60.86 9.36
N PRO A 66 -14.00 60.31 8.30
CA PRO A 66 -14.24 58.86 8.20
C PRO A 66 -12.92 58.09 8.16
N LYS A 67 -12.83 57.03 8.98
CA LYS A 67 -11.58 56.32 9.32
C LYS A 67 -11.16 55.20 8.35
N SER A 68 -11.91 54.87 7.30
CA SER A 68 -11.50 53.78 6.39
C SER A 68 -11.96 53.94 4.95
N VAL A 69 -11.02 53.79 4.01
CA VAL A 69 -11.24 53.64 2.55
C VAL A 69 -11.88 52.27 2.21
N VAL A 70 -11.98 51.37 3.19
CA VAL A 70 -12.59 50.04 3.07
C VAL A 70 -14.12 50.15 3.22
N VAL A 71 -14.81 50.32 2.10
CA VAL A 71 -16.28 50.41 1.99
C VAL A 71 -16.83 49.05 1.49
N PRO A 72 -18.03 48.59 1.91
CA PRO A 72 -18.57 47.28 1.52
C PRO A 72 -18.57 46.98 0.01
N GLU A 73 -18.74 48.01 -0.84
CA GLU A 73 -18.69 47.87 -2.30
C GLU A 73 -17.30 47.44 -2.77
N LYS A 74 -16.23 48.00 -2.19
CA LYS A 74 -14.84 47.64 -2.52
C LYS A 74 -14.49 46.24 -2.01
N ILE A 75 -15.01 45.83 -0.83
CA ILE A 75 -14.85 44.46 -0.33
C ILE A 75 -15.49 43.45 -1.30
N ASN A 76 -16.71 43.75 -1.76
CA ASN A 76 -17.41 42.89 -2.72
C ASN A 76 -16.71 42.87 -4.09
N ALA A 77 -16.19 43.99 -4.56
CA ALA A 77 -15.42 44.05 -5.81
C ALA A 77 -14.15 43.18 -5.75
N VAL A 78 -13.40 43.22 -4.64
CA VAL A 78 -12.24 42.33 -4.41
C VAL A 78 -12.68 40.87 -4.38
N ARG A 79 -13.81 40.56 -3.75
CA ARG A 79 -14.36 39.20 -3.70
C ARG A 79 -14.71 38.65 -5.08
N GLU A 80 -15.36 39.45 -5.92
CA GLU A 80 -15.75 39.01 -7.26
C GLU A 80 -14.55 38.84 -8.19
N LEU A 81 -13.52 39.70 -8.10
CA LEU A 81 -12.26 39.50 -8.82
C LEU A 81 -11.60 38.17 -8.49
N ILE A 82 -11.56 37.78 -7.20
CA ILE A 82 -10.97 36.50 -6.76
C ILE A 82 -11.82 35.29 -7.23
N LYS A 83 -13.14 35.44 -7.33
CA LYS A 83 -14.01 34.38 -7.85
C LYS A 83 -13.80 34.13 -9.33
N GLN A 84 -13.56 35.19 -10.10
CA GLN A 84 -13.28 35.11 -11.53
C GLN A 84 -11.89 34.53 -11.80
N ASP A 85 -10.87 35.03 -11.11
CA ASP A 85 -9.51 34.50 -11.16
C ASP A 85 -8.89 34.36 -9.77
N ARG A 86 -8.61 33.11 -9.38
CA ARG A 86 -8.00 32.78 -8.09
C ARG A 86 -6.49 33.08 -8.04
N HIS A 87 -5.86 33.42 -9.17
CA HIS A 87 -4.43 33.75 -9.24
C HIS A 87 -4.15 35.24 -9.24
N VAL A 88 -5.20 36.08 -9.17
CA VAL A 88 -5.07 37.54 -9.17
C VAL A 88 -4.05 38.02 -8.13
N THR A 89 -3.14 38.88 -8.57
CA THR A 89 -2.08 39.45 -7.77
C THR A 89 -2.55 40.73 -7.09
N TYR A 90 -1.86 41.11 -6.01
CA TYR A 90 -2.15 42.36 -5.32
C TYR A 90 -2.07 43.60 -6.23
N ARG A 91 -1.13 43.60 -7.19
CA ARG A 91 -0.96 44.70 -8.15
C ARG A 91 -2.10 44.79 -9.14
N GLU A 92 -2.63 43.65 -9.58
CA GLU A 92 -3.81 43.62 -10.46
C GLU A 92 -5.05 44.12 -9.72
N ILE A 93 -5.26 43.70 -8.47
CA ILE A 93 -6.37 44.21 -7.63
C ILE A 93 -6.25 45.73 -7.45
N GLU A 94 -5.05 46.24 -7.17
CA GLU A 94 -4.77 47.68 -7.04
C GLU A 94 -5.06 48.42 -8.34
N ALA A 95 -4.60 47.91 -9.48
CA ALA A 95 -4.85 48.52 -10.79
C ALA A 95 -6.32 48.53 -11.19
N PHE A 96 -7.09 47.47 -10.87
CA PHE A 96 -8.50 47.37 -11.24
C PHE A 96 -9.43 48.19 -10.35
N LEU A 97 -9.11 48.29 -9.05
CA LEU A 97 -10.03 48.88 -8.07
C LEU A 97 -9.55 50.22 -7.50
N ASP A 98 -8.35 50.68 -7.86
CA ASP A 98 -7.72 51.90 -7.35
C ASP A 98 -7.74 51.94 -5.80
N ILE A 99 -7.28 50.83 -5.19
CA ILE A 99 -7.22 50.64 -3.75
C ILE A 99 -5.75 50.42 -3.36
N SER A 100 -5.29 51.09 -2.30
CA SER A 100 -3.93 50.87 -1.81
C SER A 100 -3.65 49.42 -1.41
N MET A 101 -2.44 48.95 -1.68
CA MET A 101 -1.91 47.65 -1.22
C MET A 101 -2.24 47.31 0.25
N THR A 102 -2.17 48.29 1.15
CA THR A 102 -2.49 48.13 2.59
C THR A 102 -3.97 47.86 2.84
N SER A 103 -4.86 48.52 2.10
CA SER A 103 -6.30 48.31 2.21
C SER A 103 -6.71 46.97 1.59
N ILE A 104 -6.06 46.55 0.49
CA ILE A 104 -6.23 45.21 -0.10
C ILE A 104 -5.83 44.14 0.92
N ASN A 105 -4.70 44.30 1.62
CA ASN A 105 -4.26 43.34 2.64
C ASN A 105 -5.30 43.18 3.77
N LYS A 106 -5.85 44.29 4.29
CA LYS A 106 -6.94 44.27 5.27
C LYS A 106 -8.21 43.61 4.71
N ILE A 107 -8.61 43.94 3.49
CA ILE A 107 -9.79 43.33 2.86
C ILE A 107 -9.60 41.80 2.74
N LEU A 108 -8.44 41.33 2.29
CA LEU A 108 -8.18 39.90 2.11
C LEU A 108 -8.13 39.14 3.44
N HIS A 109 -7.46 39.67 4.46
CA HIS A 109 -7.20 38.94 5.71
C HIS A 109 -8.22 39.21 6.81
N GLU A 110 -8.66 40.47 6.98
CA GLU A 110 -9.58 40.87 8.07
C GLU A 110 -11.06 40.76 7.65
N HIS A 111 -11.41 41.09 6.40
CA HIS A 111 -12.82 41.10 5.96
C HIS A 111 -13.25 39.85 5.18
N LEU A 112 -12.39 39.32 4.30
CA LEU A 112 -12.67 38.13 3.49
C LEU A 112 -12.08 36.86 4.09
N SER A 113 -11.11 37.00 5.00
CA SER A 113 -10.40 35.90 5.67
C SER A 113 -9.88 34.82 4.71
N VAL A 114 -9.45 35.22 3.52
CA VAL A 114 -8.91 34.31 2.51
C VAL A 114 -7.44 33.98 2.80
N LYS A 115 -7.04 32.76 2.43
CA LYS A 115 -5.66 32.27 2.55
C LYS A 115 -5.08 31.98 1.17
N LYS A 116 -3.87 32.46 0.92
CA LYS A 116 -3.14 32.14 -0.31
C LYS A 116 -2.41 30.81 -0.12
N ILE A 117 -2.83 29.79 -0.88
CA ILE A 117 -2.23 28.45 -0.87
C ILE A 117 -1.64 28.15 -2.24
N CYS A 118 -0.57 27.35 -2.27
CA CYS A 118 -0.04 26.85 -3.53
C CYS A 118 -1.01 25.82 -4.13
N SER A 119 -1.31 25.96 -5.43
CA SER A 119 -2.11 24.98 -6.17
C SER A 119 -1.43 23.61 -6.18
N ARG A 120 -2.24 22.54 -6.09
CA ARG A 120 -1.76 21.16 -6.22
C ARG A 120 -1.35 20.90 -7.66
N TRP A 121 -0.11 20.45 -7.86
CA TRP A 121 0.34 19.95 -9.16
C TRP A 121 -0.40 18.66 -9.51
N ILE A 122 -0.97 18.61 -10.71
CA ILE A 122 -1.56 17.41 -11.28
C ILE A 122 -0.67 16.89 -12.41
N PRO A 123 -0.45 15.57 -12.54
CA PRO A 123 0.47 15.03 -13.54
C PRO A 123 0.08 15.35 -14.99
N HIS A 124 -1.22 15.30 -15.30
CA HIS A 124 -1.73 15.46 -16.67
C HIS A 124 -3.09 16.17 -16.67
N ASN A 125 -3.37 16.91 -17.76
CA ASN A 125 -4.71 17.40 -18.05
C ASN A 125 -5.50 16.32 -18.80
N LEU A 126 -6.45 15.69 -18.11
CA LEU A 126 -7.16 14.52 -18.63
C LEU A 126 -8.34 14.89 -19.54
N THR A 127 -8.50 14.16 -20.63
CA THR A 127 -9.69 14.23 -21.48
C THR A 127 -10.91 13.64 -20.79
N ASN A 128 -12.13 13.99 -21.24
CA ASN A 128 -13.36 13.43 -20.67
C ASN A 128 -13.45 11.91 -20.83
N ALA A 129 -12.93 11.37 -21.94
CA ALA A 129 -12.84 9.92 -22.16
C ALA A 129 -11.90 9.25 -21.14
N GLN A 130 -10.71 9.82 -20.88
CA GLN A 130 -9.78 9.31 -19.87
C GLN A 130 -10.39 9.37 -18.46
N LYS A 131 -11.10 10.45 -18.12
CA LYS A 131 -11.81 10.56 -16.84
C LYS A 131 -12.85 9.46 -16.68
N LYS A 132 -13.68 9.23 -17.71
CA LYS A 132 -14.70 8.17 -17.71
C LYS A 132 -14.07 6.79 -17.53
N ALA A 133 -13.07 6.45 -18.35
CA ALA A 133 -12.37 5.17 -18.26
C ALA A 133 -11.78 4.90 -16.86
N ARG A 134 -11.21 5.93 -16.22
CA ARG A 134 -10.70 5.81 -14.84
C ARG A 134 -11.80 5.53 -13.82
N VAL A 135 -12.95 6.20 -13.95
CA VAL A 135 -14.10 5.98 -13.05
C VAL A 135 -14.68 4.57 -13.25
N ASP A 136 -14.82 4.14 -14.50
CA ASP A 136 -15.36 2.81 -14.83
C ASP A 136 -14.44 1.71 -14.28
N TRP A 137 -13.12 1.83 -14.44
CA TRP A 137 -12.14 0.92 -13.83
C TRP A 137 -12.24 0.88 -12.30
N CYS A 138 -12.39 2.03 -11.65
CA CYS A 138 -12.55 2.08 -10.19
C CYS A 138 -13.82 1.36 -9.73
N LYS A 139 -14.92 1.48 -10.46
CA LYS A 139 -16.18 0.77 -10.14
C LYS A 139 -16.01 -0.74 -10.27
N GLU A 140 -15.41 -1.20 -11.36
CA GLU A 140 -15.13 -2.63 -11.58
C GLU A 140 -14.26 -3.22 -10.46
N MET A 141 -13.21 -2.50 -10.04
CA MET A 141 -12.35 -2.95 -8.94
C MET A 141 -13.09 -2.98 -7.60
N LEU A 142 -13.97 -2.02 -7.32
CA LEU A 142 -14.79 -2.01 -6.10
C LEU A 142 -15.74 -3.21 -6.06
N GLU A 143 -16.38 -3.56 -7.17
CA GLU A 143 -17.23 -4.75 -7.27
C GLU A 143 -16.41 -6.03 -7.07
N LYS A 144 -15.29 -6.17 -7.78
CA LYS A 144 -14.39 -7.33 -7.71
C LYS A 144 -13.88 -7.62 -6.29
N TYR A 145 -13.61 -6.58 -5.51
CA TYR A 145 -13.07 -6.70 -4.15
C TYR A 145 -14.10 -6.45 -3.05
N ILE A 146 -15.40 -6.55 -3.35
CA ILE A 146 -16.50 -6.43 -2.39
C ILE A 146 -16.35 -5.15 -1.54
N GLN A 147 -16.18 -4.02 -2.25
CA GLN A 147 -15.97 -2.69 -1.67
C GLN A 147 -14.78 -2.64 -0.66
N GLY A 148 -13.78 -3.50 -0.84
CA GLY A 148 -12.58 -3.56 0.02
C GLY A 148 -12.66 -4.57 1.17
N THR A 149 -13.77 -5.29 1.34
CA THR A 149 -13.91 -6.31 2.40
C THR A 149 -13.28 -7.66 2.04
N SER A 150 -13.00 -7.90 0.76
CA SER A 150 -12.41 -9.14 0.30
C SER A 150 -10.93 -9.26 0.68
N LYS A 151 -10.58 -10.33 1.40
CA LYS A 151 -9.17 -10.72 1.65
C LYS A 151 -8.39 -11.00 0.36
N ALA A 152 -9.05 -11.09 -0.80
CA ALA A 152 -8.37 -11.23 -2.09
C ALA A 152 -7.46 -10.04 -2.41
N VAL A 153 -7.74 -8.84 -1.86
CA VAL A 153 -6.85 -7.67 -1.94
C VAL A 153 -5.44 -7.98 -1.45
N TYR A 154 -5.29 -8.88 -0.48
CA TYR A 154 -3.98 -9.26 0.08
C TYR A 154 -3.11 -10.05 -0.89
N ASN A 155 -3.68 -10.49 -2.02
CA ASN A 155 -2.92 -11.13 -3.10
C ASN A 155 -2.47 -10.15 -4.19
N ILE A 156 -2.76 -8.85 -4.04
CA ILE A 156 -2.30 -7.83 -4.98
C ILE A 156 -0.85 -7.51 -4.66
N TYR A 157 -0.01 -7.63 -5.69
CA TYR A 157 1.35 -7.14 -5.70
C TYR A 157 1.41 -6.06 -6.77
N THR A 158 2.06 -4.97 -6.44
CA THR A 158 2.24 -3.84 -7.33
C THR A 158 3.72 -3.52 -7.40
N GLY A 159 4.13 -2.94 -8.51
CA GLY A 159 5.47 -2.41 -8.66
C GLY A 159 5.47 -1.30 -9.68
N ASP A 160 6.55 -0.55 -9.68
CA ASP A 160 6.78 0.52 -10.64
C ASP A 160 8.28 0.64 -10.91
N GLU A 161 8.63 1.23 -12.03
CA GLU A 161 10.00 1.51 -12.41
C GLU A 161 10.37 2.94 -12.04
N SER A 162 11.51 3.13 -11.40
CA SER A 162 11.97 4.43 -10.94
C SER A 162 13.45 4.63 -11.24
N TRP A 163 13.79 5.81 -11.72
CA TRP A 163 15.18 6.23 -11.83
C TRP A 163 15.69 6.67 -10.46
N ILE A 164 16.69 5.97 -9.94
CA ILE A 164 17.52 6.44 -8.83
C ILE A 164 18.71 7.16 -9.45
N TYR A 165 18.84 8.43 -9.12
CA TYR A 165 19.98 9.24 -9.54
C TYR A 165 20.99 9.29 -8.40
N ALA A 166 22.27 9.16 -8.71
CA ALA A 166 23.33 9.41 -7.74
C ALA A 166 23.44 10.92 -7.51
N TYR A 167 22.73 11.47 -6.54
CA TYR A 167 22.78 12.90 -6.23
C TYR A 167 23.80 13.19 -5.13
N GLU A 168 24.74 14.11 -5.39
CA GLU A 168 25.28 14.98 -4.35
C GLU A 168 25.44 16.42 -4.88
N PRO A 169 24.35 17.20 -4.79
CA PRO A 169 24.54 18.59 -4.35
C PRO A 169 23.49 19.02 -3.32
N GLU A 170 23.94 19.71 -2.26
CA GLU A 170 23.07 20.48 -1.35
C GLU A 170 22.11 21.39 -2.13
N THR A 171 20.84 21.45 -1.72
CA THR A 171 19.89 22.46 -2.22
C THR A 171 20.39 23.88 -1.96
N LYS A 172 19.88 24.89 -2.69
CA LYS A 172 20.23 26.31 -2.46
C LYS A 172 20.09 26.74 -1.00
N GLN A 173 19.11 26.16 -0.30
CA GLN A 173 18.85 26.42 1.12
C GLN A 173 19.82 25.66 2.03
N GLN A 174 20.23 24.44 1.67
CA GLN A 174 21.27 23.71 2.40
C GLN A 174 22.67 24.29 2.16
N SER A 175 22.89 24.97 1.04
CA SER A 175 24.15 25.67 0.73
C SER A 175 24.22 27.10 1.29
N THR A 176 23.31 27.49 2.19
CA THR A 176 23.39 28.80 2.84
C THR A 176 24.53 28.80 3.82
N VAL A 177 25.39 29.81 3.72
CA VAL A 177 26.52 30.02 4.62
C VAL A 177 26.38 31.38 5.28
N TRP A 178 26.82 31.47 6.53
CA TRP A 178 26.99 32.75 7.21
C TRP A 178 28.22 33.43 6.63
N VAL A 179 28.08 34.70 6.26
CA VAL A 179 29.18 35.55 5.76
C VAL A 179 29.18 36.85 6.54
N PHE A 180 30.37 37.34 6.89
CA PHE A 180 30.52 38.62 7.56
C PHE A 180 30.34 39.78 6.56
N GLN A 181 30.06 40.99 7.06
CA GLN A 181 29.61 42.13 6.24
C GLN A 181 30.61 42.55 5.14
N ASP A 182 31.90 42.24 5.35
CA ASP A 182 33.00 42.66 4.49
C ASP A 182 33.54 41.52 3.60
N GLU A 183 32.95 40.32 3.70
CA GLU A 183 33.37 39.17 2.91
C GLU A 183 32.62 39.09 1.57
N ALA A 184 33.36 38.76 0.51
CA ALA A 184 32.76 38.48 -0.79
C ALA A 184 31.84 37.26 -0.73
N LYS A 185 30.72 37.30 -1.45
CA LYS A 185 29.77 36.17 -1.50
C LYS A 185 30.49 34.91 -2.03
N PRO A 186 30.54 33.82 -1.26
CA PRO A 186 31.21 32.61 -1.70
C PRO A 186 30.49 32.01 -2.91
N THR A 187 31.27 31.68 -3.93
CA THR A 187 30.79 31.06 -5.17
C THR A 187 30.88 29.55 -5.04
N LYS A 188 29.73 28.88 -5.15
CA LYS A 188 29.67 27.42 -5.26
C LYS A 188 29.45 27.03 -6.71
N VAL A 189 30.31 26.16 -7.24
CA VAL A 189 30.13 25.59 -8.58
C VAL A 189 28.88 24.71 -8.57
N VAL A 190 27.88 25.06 -9.38
CA VAL A 190 26.69 24.22 -9.58
C VAL A 190 27.14 22.95 -10.31
N ARG A 191 27.26 21.84 -9.59
CA ARG A 191 27.40 20.52 -10.23
C ARG A 191 26.07 20.21 -10.92
N GLY A 192 26.11 19.94 -12.23
CA GLY A 192 24.92 19.49 -12.95
C GLY A 192 24.35 18.22 -12.34
N ARG A 193 23.06 17.94 -12.55
CA ARG A 193 22.46 16.64 -12.21
C ARG A 193 23.39 15.55 -12.73
N SER A 194 23.89 14.69 -11.85
CA SER A 194 24.93 13.73 -12.20
C SER A 194 24.56 12.91 -13.44
N THR A 195 25.57 12.54 -14.22
CA THR A 195 25.45 11.66 -15.39
C THR A 195 25.18 10.19 -15.01
N SER A 196 25.17 9.87 -13.71
CA SER A 196 24.96 8.51 -13.19
C SER A 196 23.53 8.34 -12.66
N LYS A 197 22.74 7.57 -13.39
CA LYS A 197 21.38 7.17 -13.05
C LYS A 197 21.25 5.65 -13.20
N GLN A 198 20.51 5.02 -12.29
CA GLN A 198 20.20 3.61 -12.28
C GLN A 198 18.69 3.44 -12.29
N MET A 199 18.15 2.74 -13.29
CA MET A 199 16.74 2.38 -13.30
C MET A 199 16.58 1.13 -12.45
N ILE A 200 15.59 1.15 -11.56
CA ILE A 200 15.19 0.00 -10.76
C ILE A 200 13.70 -0.27 -10.99
N ALA A 201 13.31 -1.53 -10.98
CA ALA A 201 11.92 -1.94 -10.81
C ALA A 201 11.76 -2.44 -9.37
N CYS A 202 10.81 -1.87 -8.63
CA CYS A 202 10.58 -2.19 -7.22
C CYS A 202 9.15 -2.68 -7.04
N PHE A 203 9.00 -3.80 -6.34
CA PHE A 203 7.72 -4.48 -6.13
C PHE A 203 7.43 -4.66 -4.65
N PHE A 204 6.16 -4.49 -4.28
CA PHE A 204 5.67 -4.61 -2.93
C PHE A 204 4.26 -5.19 -2.90
N GLY A 205 3.95 -5.90 -1.82
CA GLY A 205 2.61 -6.36 -1.49
C GLY A 205 2.20 -5.83 -0.12
N ILE A 206 1.07 -6.32 0.40
CA ILE A 206 0.61 -5.93 1.74
C ILE A 206 1.59 -6.35 2.86
N ASN A 207 2.39 -7.39 2.63
CA ASN A 207 3.40 -7.88 3.57
C ASN A 207 4.74 -7.13 3.46
N GLY A 208 4.82 -6.08 2.64
CA GLY A 208 6.02 -5.27 2.47
C GLY A 208 6.73 -5.50 1.14
N HIS A 209 8.03 -5.23 1.13
CA HIS A 209 8.91 -5.34 -0.03
C HIS A 209 8.98 -6.79 -0.55
N VAL A 210 8.94 -6.94 -1.87
CA VAL A 210 9.03 -8.25 -2.55
C VAL A 210 10.35 -8.38 -3.29
N ALA A 211 10.67 -7.43 -4.18
CA ALA A 211 11.87 -7.48 -4.99
C ALA A 211 12.26 -6.08 -5.47
N THR A 212 13.57 -5.85 -5.63
CA THR A 212 14.12 -4.69 -6.33
C THR A 212 15.10 -5.19 -7.36
N VAL A 213 14.82 -4.95 -8.64
CA VAL A 213 15.64 -5.40 -9.76
C VAL A 213 16.26 -4.19 -10.44
N ALA A 214 17.59 -4.14 -10.48
CA ALA A 214 18.31 -3.08 -11.16
C ALA A 214 18.45 -3.40 -12.66
N LEU A 215 18.18 -2.42 -13.51
CA LEU A 215 18.44 -2.52 -14.95
C LEU A 215 19.93 -2.26 -15.23
N GLU A 216 20.72 -3.32 -15.34
CA GLU A 216 22.14 -3.21 -15.60
C GLU A 216 22.43 -2.56 -16.98
N GLN A 217 23.59 -1.90 -17.10
CA GLN A 217 24.14 -1.39 -18.38
C GLN A 217 23.41 -0.21 -19.06
N ARG A 218 22.68 0.64 -18.31
CA ARG A 218 22.05 1.90 -18.81
C ARG A 218 21.09 1.73 -20.00
N ARG A 219 20.47 0.56 -20.17
CA ARG A 219 19.45 0.33 -21.20
C ARG A 219 18.10 0.96 -20.82
N THR A 220 17.13 0.93 -21.73
CA THR A 220 15.72 1.21 -21.42
C THR A 220 15.01 -0.08 -21.04
N VAL A 221 13.99 0.02 -20.18
CA VAL A 221 13.11 -1.12 -19.88
C VAL A 221 12.42 -1.53 -21.18
N ASN A 222 12.65 -2.78 -21.59
CA ASN A 222 11.98 -3.39 -22.73
C ASN A 222 11.25 -4.66 -22.27
N SER A 223 10.37 -5.19 -23.13
CA SER A 223 9.56 -6.38 -22.84
C SER A 223 10.42 -7.60 -22.53
N GLU A 224 11.55 -7.75 -23.22
CA GLU A 224 12.49 -8.86 -23.01
C GLU A 224 13.06 -8.81 -21.59
N TRP A 225 13.72 -7.73 -21.18
CA TRP A 225 14.24 -7.57 -19.82
C TRP A 225 13.15 -7.75 -18.76
N TYR A 226 11.96 -7.19 -19.01
CA TYR A 226 10.87 -7.30 -18.04
C TYR A 226 10.43 -8.75 -17.84
N THR A 227 10.37 -9.54 -18.91
CA THR A 227 9.88 -10.92 -18.87
C THR A 227 10.95 -11.94 -18.51
N THR A 228 12.21 -11.71 -18.89
CA THR A 228 13.32 -12.67 -18.69
C THR A 228 14.14 -12.39 -17.44
N ILE A 229 14.16 -11.15 -16.94
CA ILE A 229 15.00 -10.74 -15.80
C ILE A 229 14.13 -10.19 -14.67
N CYS A 230 13.28 -9.19 -14.92
CA CYS A 230 12.53 -8.52 -13.87
C CYS A 230 11.46 -9.40 -13.20
N LEU A 231 10.46 -9.87 -13.95
CA LEU A 231 9.35 -10.66 -13.39
C LEU A 231 9.76 -11.99 -12.74
N PRO A 232 10.81 -12.70 -13.19
CA PRO A 232 11.33 -13.86 -12.48
C PRO A 232 11.76 -13.57 -11.03
N GLU A 233 12.39 -12.42 -10.76
CA GLU A 233 12.78 -11.98 -9.41
C GLU A 233 11.57 -11.58 -8.55
N VAL A 234 10.48 -11.14 -9.19
CA VAL A 234 9.21 -10.77 -8.54
C VAL A 234 8.33 -11.98 -8.26
N ARG A 235 8.72 -13.18 -8.72
CA ARG A 235 7.98 -14.41 -8.40
C ARG A 235 7.96 -14.58 -6.89
N ILE A 236 6.84 -14.19 -6.28
CA ILE A 236 6.48 -14.59 -4.93
C ILE A 236 6.44 -16.11 -4.96
N VAL A 237 7.52 -16.70 -4.45
CA VAL A 237 7.60 -18.12 -4.20
C VAL A 237 6.54 -18.38 -3.15
N ARG A 238 5.35 -18.83 -3.57
CA ARG A 238 4.42 -19.51 -2.67
C ARG A 238 5.05 -20.87 -2.34
N GLY A 239 6.14 -20.87 -1.56
CA GLY A 239 6.98 -22.04 -1.30
C GLY A 239 8.42 -21.68 -0.90
N TRP A 240 9.29 -22.68 -0.87
CA TRP A 240 10.73 -22.54 -0.62
C TRP A 240 11.47 -21.98 -1.84
N ASP A 241 12.44 -21.09 -1.65
CA ASP A 241 13.34 -20.60 -2.71
C ASP A 241 14.38 -21.68 -3.06
N TRP A 242 14.16 -22.38 -4.17
CA TRP A 242 15.01 -23.50 -4.57
C TRP A 242 16.35 -23.07 -5.14
N SER A 243 16.52 -21.79 -5.51
CA SER A 243 17.80 -21.25 -5.99
C SER A 243 18.91 -21.41 -4.94
N LYS A 244 18.56 -21.46 -3.65
CA LYS A 244 19.51 -21.73 -2.56
C LYS A 244 20.17 -23.11 -2.65
N LEU A 245 19.53 -24.06 -3.35
CA LEU A 245 20.08 -25.40 -3.55
C LEU A 245 20.87 -25.54 -4.87
N SER A 246 20.90 -24.51 -5.72
CA SER A 246 21.61 -24.54 -7.01
C SER A 246 23.12 -24.75 -6.86
N ILE A 247 23.69 -24.40 -5.70
CA ILE A 247 25.11 -24.63 -5.38
C ILE A 247 25.46 -26.12 -5.22
N PHE A 248 24.48 -26.98 -4.93
CA PHE A 248 24.69 -28.42 -4.72
C PHE A 248 24.57 -29.19 -6.05
N THR A 249 25.51 -28.96 -6.95
CA THR A 249 25.50 -29.54 -8.30
C THR A 249 25.55 -31.08 -8.33
N GLU A 250 26.14 -31.70 -7.31
CA GLU A 250 26.27 -33.16 -7.15
C GLU A 250 25.23 -33.78 -6.18
N LEU A 251 24.20 -33.04 -5.77
CA LEU A 251 23.19 -33.53 -4.83
C LEU A 251 22.50 -34.79 -5.36
N ARG A 252 22.59 -35.90 -4.62
CA ARG A 252 21.92 -37.17 -4.95
C ARG A 252 20.69 -37.45 -4.11
N GLN A 253 20.60 -36.85 -2.93
CA GLN A 253 19.51 -37.06 -2.00
C GLN A 253 19.04 -35.72 -1.45
N LEU A 254 17.73 -35.51 -1.49
CA LEU A 254 17.08 -34.33 -0.97
C LEU A 254 15.91 -34.79 -0.10
N SER A 255 15.97 -34.41 1.18
CA SER A 255 14.89 -34.62 2.13
C SER A 255 14.45 -33.28 2.68
N ILE A 256 13.15 -33.03 2.62
CA ILE A 256 12.54 -31.79 3.11
C ILE A 256 11.38 -32.18 4.00
N THR A 257 11.42 -31.67 5.22
CA THR A 257 10.45 -32.00 6.26
C THR A 257 9.99 -30.72 6.95
N ASP A 258 8.70 -30.63 7.25
CA ASP A 258 8.09 -29.56 8.05
C ASP A 258 8.23 -28.16 7.43
N VAL A 259 8.16 -28.10 6.10
CA VAL A 259 8.15 -26.85 5.34
C VAL A 259 6.79 -26.68 4.69
N SER A 260 5.95 -25.82 5.25
CA SER A 260 4.61 -25.55 4.72
C SER A 260 4.64 -25.00 3.28
N MET A 261 4.48 -25.89 2.30
CA MET A 261 4.43 -25.66 0.86
C MET A 261 3.23 -26.38 0.24
N LYS A 262 2.19 -25.62 -0.12
CA LYS A 262 1.00 -26.20 -0.79
C LYS A 262 1.30 -26.88 -2.14
N ARG A 263 2.42 -26.52 -2.75
CA ARG A 263 2.93 -27.01 -4.05
C ARG A 263 4.42 -26.73 -4.16
N LEU A 264 5.12 -27.51 -4.98
CA LEU A 264 6.46 -27.14 -5.45
C LEU A 264 6.36 -25.89 -6.33
N SER A 265 7.17 -24.89 -6.03
CA SER A 265 7.22 -23.66 -6.81
C SER A 265 7.90 -23.91 -8.17
N VAL A 266 7.64 -23.01 -9.11
CA VAL A 266 8.04 -23.16 -10.53
C VAL A 266 9.55 -23.17 -10.75
N ASP A 267 10.30 -22.73 -9.75
CA ASP A 267 11.76 -22.68 -9.69
C ASP A 267 12.37 -23.98 -9.11
N PHE A 268 11.58 -24.97 -8.69
CA PHE A 268 12.10 -26.27 -8.24
C PHE A 268 12.90 -26.97 -9.36
N LYS A 269 12.25 -27.27 -10.49
CA LYS A 269 12.89 -27.96 -11.62
C LYS A 269 14.20 -27.33 -12.10
N PRO A 270 14.27 -26.01 -12.39
CA PRO A 270 15.50 -25.42 -12.91
C PRO A 270 16.65 -25.36 -11.91
N ASN A 271 16.37 -25.42 -10.59
CA ASN A 271 17.39 -25.24 -9.55
C ASN A 271 17.83 -26.54 -8.86
N ILE A 272 17.14 -27.65 -9.08
CA ILE A 272 17.55 -28.96 -8.54
C ILE A 272 18.33 -29.74 -9.59
N THR A 273 19.46 -30.29 -9.18
CA THR A 273 20.32 -31.09 -10.04
C THR A 273 19.59 -32.33 -10.59
N LYS A 274 19.88 -32.65 -11.84
CA LYS A 274 19.31 -33.82 -12.54
C LYS A 274 19.90 -35.16 -12.06
N LYS A 275 20.95 -35.10 -11.24
CA LYS A 275 21.63 -36.25 -10.62
C LYS A 275 20.89 -36.79 -9.38
N LEU A 276 19.76 -36.18 -9.02
CA LEU A 276 18.98 -36.56 -7.85
C LEU A 276 18.43 -37.98 -7.99
N LYS A 277 18.76 -38.83 -7.01
CA LYS A 277 18.33 -40.23 -6.91
C LYS A 277 17.25 -40.44 -5.85
N VAL A 278 17.23 -39.62 -4.81
CA VAL A 278 16.31 -39.75 -3.68
C VAL A 278 15.65 -38.41 -3.40
N LEU A 279 14.32 -38.37 -3.45
CA LEU A 279 13.52 -37.21 -3.08
C LEU A 279 12.50 -37.60 -2.02
N MET A 280 12.59 -36.97 -0.85
CA MET A 280 11.68 -37.15 0.26
C MET A 280 11.05 -35.81 0.62
N LEU A 281 9.72 -35.77 0.57
CA LEU A 281 8.89 -34.63 0.93
C LEU A 281 7.96 -35.10 2.04
N SER A 282 8.12 -34.57 3.24
CA SER A 282 7.27 -34.96 4.37
C SER A 282 6.75 -33.75 5.11
N TRP A 283 5.51 -33.79 5.60
CA TRP A 283 4.94 -32.69 6.38
C TRP A 283 5.01 -31.33 5.68
N CYS A 284 4.85 -31.31 4.36
CA CYS A 284 4.96 -30.10 3.55
C CYS A 284 3.60 -29.47 3.24
N SER A 285 2.48 -30.08 3.66
CA SER A 285 1.12 -29.64 3.30
C SER A 285 0.87 -29.60 1.78
N ILE A 286 1.54 -30.48 1.02
CA ILE A 286 1.39 -30.54 -0.45
C ILE A 286 0.01 -31.09 -0.79
N LYS A 287 -0.71 -30.42 -1.70
CA LYS A 287 -2.05 -30.87 -2.14
C LYS A 287 -2.04 -31.58 -3.49
N LYS A 288 -1.10 -31.22 -4.37
CA LYS A 288 -0.99 -31.75 -5.73
C LYS A 288 0.36 -31.44 -6.35
N PHE A 289 0.80 -32.31 -7.26
CA PHE A 289 1.92 -32.05 -8.19
C PHE A 289 1.39 -31.69 -9.58
N ARG A 290 2.17 -30.93 -10.37
CA ARG A 290 1.81 -30.66 -11.77
C ARG A 290 2.15 -31.86 -12.65
N ALA A 291 1.66 -31.82 -13.88
CA ALA A 291 2.19 -32.69 -14.92
C ALA A 291 3.69 -32.41 -15.10
N ASN A 292 4.42 -33.49 -15.32
CA ASN A 292 5.84 -33.52 -15.59
C ASN A 292 6.70 -32.95 -14.46
N GLU A 293 6.17 -32.79 -13.24
CA GLU A 293 6.88 -32.15 -12.11
C GLU A 293 8.26 -32.77 -11.86
N PHE A 294 8.41 -34.08 -12.11
CA PHE A 294 9.64 -34.84 -11.92
C PHE A 294 10.21 -35.43 -13.22
N GLU A 295 9.78 -34.96 -14.40
CA GLU A 295 10.17 -35.52 -15.71
C GLU A 295 11.68 -35.46 -15.98
N GLU A 296 12.38 -34.43 -15.48
CA GLU A 296 13.81 -34.23 -15.72
C GLU A 296 14.71 -35.09 -14.82
N PHE A 297 14.19 -35.66 -13.73
CA PHE A 297 14.96 -36.48 -12.77
C PHE A 297 14.93 -37.95 -13.20
N LYS A 298 15.54 -38.23 -14.35
CA LYS A 298 15.53 -39.58 -14.96
C LYS A 298 16.23 -40.64 -14.10
N ASP A 299 17.14 -40.22 -13.24
CA ASP A 299 17.90 -41.09 -12.33
C ASP A 299 17.23 -41.24 -10.95
N LEU A 300 16.01 -40.72 -10.77
CA LEU A 300 15.30 -40.80 -9.50
C LEU A 300 14.90 -42.25 -9.20
N GLU A 301 15.45 -42.80 -8.14
CA GLU A 301 15.25 -44.19 -7.69
C GLU A 301 14.22 -44.27 -6.54
N ILE A 302 14.17 -43.26 -5.68
CA ILE A 302 13.28 -43.24 -4.50
C ILE A 302 12.51 -41.91 -4.47
N PHE A 303 11.18 -42.02 -4.44
CA PHE A 303 10.29 -40.87 -4.24
C PHE A 303 9.33 -41.13 -3.08
N THR A 304 9.39 -40.28 -2.06
CA THR A 304 8.46 -40.30 -0.93
C THR A 304 7.80 -38.94 -0.80
N ALA A 305 6.47 -38.93 -0.73
CA ALA A 305 5.67 -37.76 -0.38
C ALA A 305 4.67 -38.16 0.72
N SER A 306 5.04 -37.99 2.00
CA SER A 306 4.30 -38.55 3.14
C SER A 306 3.81 -37.49 4.13
N HIS A 307 2.73 -37.79 4.86
CA HIS A 307 2.12 -36.84 5.81
C HIS A 307 1.78 -35.49 5.16
N ASP A 308 1.20 -35.54 3.97
CA ASP A 308 0.80 -34.39 3.17
C ASP A 308 -0.74 -34.37 2.97
N GLU A 309 -1.23 -33.48 2.09
CA GLU A 309 -2.64 -33.34 1.76
C GLU A 309 -2.92 -33.78 0.30
N ILE A 310 -2.14 -34.71 -0.25
CA ILE A 310 -2.23 -35.10 -1.66
C ILE A 310 -3.52 -35.88 -1.88
N SER A 311 -4.40 -35.36 -2.75
CA SER A 311 -5.67 -36.02 -3.10
C SER A 311 -5.66 -36.73 -4.45
N GLU A 312 -4.69 -36.41 -5.31
CA GLU A 312 -4.60 -36.93 -6.67
C GLU A 312 -3.14 -37.20 -7.06
N ILE A 313 -2.89 -38.41 -7.57
CA ILE A 313 -1.62 -38.83 -8.19
C ILE A 313 -1.86 -39.09 -9.68
N LYS A 314 -0.85 -38.85 -10.53
CA LYS A 314 -0.93 -39.06 -11.98
C LYS A 314 0.37 -39.65 -12.51
N ARG A 315 0.28 -40.55 -13.49
CA ARG A 315 1.47 -41.11 -14.16
C ARG A 315 2.34 -40.03 -14.79
N THR A 316 1.73 -38.96 -15.30
CA THR A 316 2.41 -37.83 -15.95
C THR A 316 3.33 -37.04 -15.02
N MET A 317 3.29 -37.25 -13.69
CA MET A 317 4.19 -36.56 -12.76
C MET A 317 5.66 -36.98 -12.96
N PHE A 318 5.88 -38.22 -13.40
CA PHE A 318 7.20 -38.86 -13.51
C PHE A 318 7.62 -39.07 -14.96
N SER A 319 8.92 -39.29 -15.18
CA SER A 319 9.47 -39.60 -16.50
C SER A 319 8.92 -40.90 -17.09
N ARG A 320 8.95 -41.02 -18.42
CA ARG A 320 8.66 -42.25 -19.18
C ARG A 320 9.90 -42.60 -20.05
N PRO A 321 10.58 -43.74 -19.84
CA PRO A 321 10.44 -44.66 -18.69
C PRO A 321 10.90 -44.02 -17.38
N SER A 322 10.58 -44.65 -16.25
CA SER A 322 11.02 -44.24 -14.91
C SER A 322 12.00 -45.24 -14.31
N SER A 323 13.05 -44.74 -13.65
CA SER A 323 14.04 -45.53 -12.89
C SER A 323 13.65 -45.74 -11.42
N LEU A 324 12.40 -45.40 -11.06
CA LEU A 324 11.92 -45.51 -9.67
C LEU A 324 11.87 -46.97 -9.24
N LYS A 325 12.54 -47.24 -8.12
CA LYS A 325 12.53 -48.52 -7.39
C LYS A 325 11.55 -48.49 -6.22
N GLN A 326 11.35 -47.31 -5.64
CA GLN A 326 10.49 -47.10 -4.49
C GLN A 326 9.61 -45.87 -4.64
N ILE A 327 8.31 -46.04 -4.36
CA ILE A 327 7.35 -44.96 -4.28
C ILE A 327 6.53 -45.05 -3.00
N SER A 328 6.40 -43.94 -2.29
CA SER A 328 5.56 -43.84 -1.08
C SER A 328 4.72 -42.57 -1.10
N PHE A 329 3.42 -42.74 -0.86
CA PHE A 329 2.46 -41.66 -0.63
C PHE A 329 1.67 -41.88 0.66
N GLU A 330 2.25 -42.52 1.66
CA GLU A 330 1.56 -42.80 2.93
C GLU A 330 1.08 -41.53 3.65
N TYR A 331 0.04 -41.65 4.45
CA TYR A 331 -0.55 -40.53 5.21
C TYR A 331 -0.93 -39.34 4.32
N ASN A 332 -1.74 -39.59 3.29
CA ASN A 332 -2.27 -38.57 2.38
C ASN A 332 -3.80 -38.67 2.29
N LYS A 333 -4.39 -38.10 1.24
CA LYS A 333 -5.83 -38.06 0.98
C LYS A 333 -6.19 -38.68 -0.37
N ILE A 334 -5.37 -39.60 -0.88
CA ILE A 334 -5.55 -40.22 -2.19
C ILE A 334 -6.75 -41.15 -2.14
N SER A 335 -7.72 -40.95 -3.02
CA SER A 335 -8.93 -41.78 -3.10
C SER A 335 -8.94 -42.79 -4.24
N ARG A 336 -8.10 -42.58 -5.26
CA ARG A 336 -8.04 -43.39 -6.47
C ARG A 336 -6.61 -43.55 -6.97
N ILE A 337 -6.30 -44.76 -7.44
CA ILE A 337 -5.07 -45.06 -8.19
C ILE A 337 -5.42 -45.03 -9.69
N PRO A 338 -4.80 -44.16 -10.50
CA PRO A 338 -4.98 -44.18 -11.95
C PRO A 338 -4.57 -45.53 -12.57
N GLU A 339 -5.26 -45.97 -13.62
CA GLU A 339 -4.96 -47.24 -14.30
C GLU A 339 -3.59 -47.28 -14.99
N ASP A 340 -2.99 -46.14 -15.26
CA ASP A 340 -1.66 -46.01 -15.88
C ASP A 340 -0.56 -45.66 -14.87
N MET A 341 -0.88 -45.59 -13.56
CA MET A 341 -0.02 -44.97 -12.55
C MET A 341 1.41 -45.52 -12.52
N PHE A 342 1.60 -46.83 -12.73
CA PHE A 342 2.90 -47.51 -12.69
C PHE A 342 3.36 -48.03 -14.06
N GLU A 343 2.79 -47.55 -15.16
CA GLU A 343 3.23 -47.88 -16.52
C GLU A 343 4.70 -47.46 -16.75
N ASP A 344 5.50 -48.25 -17.46
CA ASP A 344 6.92 -47.98 -17.74
C ASP A 344 7.79 -47.73 -16.47
N MET A 345 7.46 -48.38 -15.34
CA MET A 345 8.22 -48.35 -14.08
C MET A 345 8.81 -49.74 -13.74
N SER A 346 9.52 -50.36 -14.69
CA SER A 346 9.91 -51.78 -14.63
C SER A 346 10.77 -52.17 -13.40
N ASP A 347 11.49 -51.22 -12.82
CA ASP A 347 12.37 -51.43 -11.65
C ASP A 347 11.65 -51.25 -10.30
N LEU A 348 10.35 -50.89 -10.31
CA LEU A 348 9.59 -50.56 -9.11
C LEU A 348 9.31 -51.82 -8.28
N MET A 349 9.91 -51.89 -7.09
CA MET A 349 9.81 -53.02 -6.17
C MET A 349 9.11 -52.70 -4.86
N PHE A 350 8.92 -51.41 -4.54
CA PHE A 350 8.28 -50.96 -3.31
C PHE A 350 7.20 -49.92 -3.59
N ILE A 351 5.98 -50.19 -3.11
CA ILE A 351 4.84 -49.26 -3.17
C ILE A 351 4.23 -49.16 -1.77
N ASN A 352 4.21 -47.96 -1.19
CA ASN A 352 3.45 -47.68 0.04
C ASN A 352 2.37 -46.64 -0.21
N LEU A 353 1.11 -47.07 -0.07
CA LEU A 353 -0.09 -46.26 -0.20
C LEU A 353 -0.95 -46.34 1.07
N SER A 354 -0.38 -46.77 2.20
CA SER A 354 -1.08 -46.88 3.47
C SER A 354 -1.60 -45.53 3.99
N HIS A 355 -2.57 -45.55 4.91
CA HIS A 355 -3.16 -44.34 5.50
C HIS A 355 -3.65 -43.33 4.45
N ASN A 356 -4.47 -43.80 3.51
CA ASN A 356 -5.10 -42.99 2.46
C ASN A 356 -6.61 -43.24 2.42
N LEU A 357 -7.29 -42.85 1.35
CA LEU A 357 -8.74 -42.99 1.16
C LEU A 357 -9.07 -43.92 -0.02
N ILE A 358 -8.16 -44.84 -0.36
CA ILE A 358 -8.27 -45.71 -1.53
C ILE A 358 -9.32 -46.80 -1.25
N SER A 359 -10.35 -46.86 -2.10
CA SER A 359 -11.39 -47.89 -2.00
C SER A 359 -11.25 -49.01 -3.02
N VAL A 360 -10.62 -48.74 -4.17
CA VAL A 360 -10.45 -49.70 -5.28
C VAL A 360 -8.99 -49.74 -5.70
N VAL A 361 -8.48 -50.95 -5.94
CA VAL A 361 -7.10 -51.20 -6.38
C VAL A 361 -7.14 -51.83 -7.77
N PRO A 362 -7.05 -51.03 -8.85
CA PRO A 362 -7.23 -51.52 -10.22
C PRO A 362 -6.04 -52.38 -10.66
N GLN A 363 -6.32 -53.58 -11.18
CA GLN A 363 -5.30 -54.51 -11.64
C GLN A 363 -4.41 -53.92 -12.75
N ASN A 364 -5.00 -53.14 -13.66
CA ASN A 364 -4.31 -52.53 -14.80
C ASN A 364 -3.14 -51.64 -14.37
N ALA A 365 -3.30 -50.90 -13.25
CA ALA A 365 -2.25 -50.03 -12.73
C ALA A 365 -0.95 -50.77 -12.40
N PHE A 366 -1.04 -52.05 -12.05
CA PHE A 366 0.09 -52.85 -11.58
C PHE A 366 0.65 -53.80 -12.65
N ARG A 367 0.08 -53.84 -13.86
CA ARG A 367 0.42 -54.83 -14.90
C ARG A 367 1.92 -54.90 -15.22
N SER A 368 2.60 -53.75 -15.24
CA SER A 368 4.04 -53.62 -15.54
C SER A 368 4.96 -53.97 -14.37
N VAL A 369 4.47 -53.88 -13.13
CA VAL A 369 5.31 -53.96 -11.92
C VAL A 369 5.05 -55.20 -11.08
N ILE A 370 3.93 -55.90 -11.31
CA ILE A 370 3.44 -56.96 -10.44
C ILE A 370 4.41 -58.14 -10.26
N GLU A 371 5.22 -58.46 -11.27
CA GLU A 371 6.18 -59.58 -11.21
C GLU A 371 7.46 -59.25 -10.42
N HIS A 372 7.76 -57.96 -10.24
CA HIS A 372 8.97 -57.49 -9.52
C HIS A 372 8.66 -56.88 -8.14
N LEU A 373 7.38 -56.67 -7.85
CA LEU A 373 6.94 -56.03 -6.61
C LEU A 373 7.27 -56.90 -5.39
N THR A 374 8.08 -56.35 -4.49
CA THR A 374 8.53 -57.04 -3.27
C THR A 374 7.78 -56.54 -2.04
N TYR A 375 7.42 -55.26 -2.00
CA TYR A 375 6.70 -54.60 -0.91
C TYR A 375 5.49 -53.84 -1.42
N PHE A 376 4.32 -54.14 -0.84
CA PHE A 376 3.09 -53.43 -1.17
C PHE A 376 2.24 -53.19 0.07
N TYR A 377 2.10 -51.93 0.46
CA TYR A 377 1.40 -51.53 1.68
C TYR A 377 0.15 -50.71 1.36
N LEU A 378 -0.97 -51.18 1.90
CA LEU A 378 -2.33 -50.69 1.65
C LEU A 378 -3.17 -50.61 2.92
N GLN A 379 -2.62 -50.93 4.09
CA GLN A 379 -3.31 -50.82 5.37
C GLN A 379 -3.86 -49.39 5.60
N ASP A 380 -4.89 -49.29 6.44
CA ASP A 380 -5.54 -48.02 6.77
C ASP A 380 -6.06 -47.27 5.54
N ASN A 381 -6.70 -48.02 4.64
CA ASN A 381 -7.49 -47.52 3.52
C ASN A 381 -8.89 -48.16 3.55
N PRO A 382 -9.94 -47.47 3.07
CA PRO A 382 -11.31 -48.00 3.02
C PRO A 382 -11.51 -49.01 1.87
N ILE A 383 -10.67 -50.05 1.80
CA ILE A 383 -10.61 -50.98 0.68
C ILE A 383 -11.89 -51.82 0.61
N LYS A 384 -12.50 -51.81 -0.58
CA LYS A 384 -13.61 -52.68 -0.94
C LYS A 384 -13.07 -54.00 -1.50
N CYS A 385 -13.17 -55.04 -0.69
CA CYS A 385 -12.78 -56.41 -1.03
C CYS A 385 -13.89 -57.13 -1.80
N ASP A 386 -14.01 -56.76 -3.07
CA ASP A 386 -14.89 -57.39 -4.06
C ASP A 386 -14.09 -58.07 -5.18
N CYS A 387 -14.80 -58.52 -6.21
CA CYS A 387 -14.19 -59.19 -7.35
C CYS A 387 -13.11 -58.38 -8.09
N LEU A 388 -12.99 -57.06 -7.90
CA LEU A 388 -12.00 -56.23 -8.61
C LEU A 388 -10.59 -56.35 -8.03
N ILE A 389 -10.46 -56.80 -6.77
CA ILE A 389 -9.16 -56.90 -6.10
C ILE A 389 -8.71 -58.35 -5.86
N HIS A 390 -9.45 -59.35 -6.37
CA HIS A 390 -9.12 -60.76 -6.15
C HIS A 390 -7.71 -61.12 -6.63
N TRP A 391 -7.18 -60.39 -7.62
CA TRP A 391 -5.86 -60.60 -8.21
C TRP A 391 -4.74 -60.47 -7.16
N LEU A 392 -4.95 -59.68 -6.10
CA LEU A 392 -4.04 -59.55 -4.96
C LEU A 392 -3.89 -60.83 -4.14
N THR A 393 -4.84 -61.77 -4.25
CA THR A 393 -4.78 -63.05 -3.52
C THR A 393 -4.04 -64.14 -4.28
N PHE A 394 -3.96 -64.03 -5.60
CA PHE A 394 -3.23 -64.98 -6.44
C PHE A 394 -1.76 -64.60 -6.63
N LYS A 395 -1.47 -63.30 -6.62
CA LYS A 395 -0.11 -62.78 -6.78
C LYS A 395 0.63 -62.85 -5.44
N LYS A 396 1.67 -63.69 -5.39
CA LYS A 396 2.54 -63.84 -4.20
C LYS A 396 3.51 -62.66 -4.11
N ILE A 397 3.00 -61.49 -3.74
CA ILE A 397 3.84 -60.35 -3.35
C ILE A 397 4.42 -60.68 -1.96
N PRO A 398 5.75 -60.80 -1.79
CA PRO A 398 6.36 -61.27 -0.55
C PRO A 398 5.95 -60.50 0.71
N ASN A 399 5.94 -59.17 0.66
CA ASN A 399 5.61 -58.29 1.78
C ASN A 399 4.38 -57.45 1.45
N PHE A 400 3.24 -58.12 1.32
CA PHE A 400 1.96 -57.47 1.07
C PHE A 400 1.12 -57.34 2.34
N TYR A 401 0.65 -56.12 2.61
CA TYR A 401 -0.26 -55.83 3.72
C TYR A 401 -1.42 -54.96 3.25
N GLY A 402 -2.64 -55.46 3.42
CA GLY A 402 -3.86 -54.72 3.15
C GLY A 402 -5.02 -55.32 3.93
N ILE A 403 -5.88 -54.45 4.45
CA ILE A 403 -7.02 -54.84 5.29
C ILE A 403 -8.30 -54.44 4.56
N CYS A 404 -9.27 -55.35 4.54
CA CYS A 404 -10.58 -55.09 3.98
C CYS A 404 -11.40 -54.20 4.92
N GLU A 405 -11.97 -53.12 4.39
CA GLU A 405 -12.93 -52.29 5.12
C GLU A 405 -14.37 -52.75 4.81
N SER A 406 -14.63 -53.11 3.56
CA SER A 406 -15.94 -53.58 3.09
C SER A 406 -15.78 -54.74 2.11
N PRO A 407 -16.82 -55.57 1.87
CA PRO A 407 -18.09 -55.64 2.59
C PRO A 407 -17.95 -56.16 4.03
N LYS A 408 -19.01 -56.04 4.85
CA LYS A 408 -19.01 -56.43 6.29
C LYS A 408 -18.44 -57.82 6.55
N LYS A 409 -18.64 -58.78 5.63
CA LYS A 409 -18.10 -60.16 5.73
C LYS A 409 -16.57 -60.20 5.83
N PHE A 410 -15.88 -59.26 5.18
CA PHE A 410 -14.42 -59.21 5.15
C PHE A 410 -13.83 -58.11 6.02
N HIS A 411 -14.65 -57.27 6.65
CA HIS A 411 -14.17 -56.17 7.49
C HIS A 411 -13.11 -56.62 8.50
N GLY A 412 -11.97 -55.95 8.52
CA GLY A 412 -10.82 -56.23 9.39
C GLY A 412 -9.96 -57.43 8.97
N ARG A 413 -10.31 -58.18 7.91
CA ARG A 413 -9.52 -59.31 7.43
C ARG A 413 -8.37 -58.84 6.54
N ASN A 414 -7.22 -59.50 6.69
CA ASN A 414 -6.09 -59.30 5.79
C ASN A 414 -6.38 -59.94 4.42
N ILE A 415 -6.23 -59.14 3.35
CA ILE A 415 -6.49 -59.53 1.96
C ILE A 415 -5.66 -60.77 1.57
N ALA A 416 -4.41 -60.87 2.02
CA ALA A 416 -3.51 -61.99 1.70
C ALA A 416 -4.01 -63.35 2.23
N THR A 417 -4.93 -63.34 3.21
CA THR A 417 -5.49 -64.56 3.83
C THR A 417 -6.81 -65.00 3.19
N LEU A 418 -7.37 -64.20 2.28
CA LEU A 418 -8.65 -64.49 1.63
C LEU A 418 -8.45 -65.42 0.44
N ARG A 419 -9.38 -66.36 0.25
CA ARG A 419 -9.38 -67.19 -0.96
C ARG A 419 -10.06 -66.43 -2.10
N PRO A 420 -9.54 -66.57 -3.33
CA PRO A 420 -10.09 -65.86 -4.48
C PRO A 420 -11.58 -66.13 -4.76
N GLN A 421 -12.07 -67.34 -4.48
CA GLN A 421 -13.48 -67.70 -4.66
C GLN A 421 -14.42 -67.01 -3.66
N GLU A 422 -13.87 -66.39 -2.61
CA GLU A 422 -14.66 -65.67 -1.62
C GLU A 422 -15.11 -64.29 -2.13
N PHE A 423 -14.40 -63.71 -3.11
CA PHE A 423 -14.73 -62.41 -3.69
C PHE A 423 -15.91 -62.53 -4.65
N ARG A 424 -16.88 -61.61 -4.51
CA ARG A 424 -18.06 -61.52 -5.39
C ARG A 424 -18.24 -60.08 -5.87
N CYS A 425 -18.73 -59.94 -7.10
CA CYS A 425 -19.48 -58.76 -7.53
C CYS A 425 -20.96 -59.03 -7.20
#